data_AF-A0A7V9EX81-F1
#
_entry.id   AF-A0A7V9EX81-F1
#
_cell.length_a   1.000
_cell.length_b   1.000
_cell.length_c   1.000
_cell.angle_alpha   90.00
_cell.angle_beta   90.00
_cell.angle_gamma   90.00
#
_symmetry.space_group_name_H-M   'P 1'
#
loop_
_entity.id
_entity.type
_entity.pdbx_description
1 polymer ?
#
loop_
_entity_poly.entity_id
_entity_poly.type
_entity_poly.pdbx_seq_one_letter_code
_entity_poly.pdbx_strand_id
1 'polypeptide(L)'
;VPLGTWVLAELGEHVRDGLLVAYEDGRPVRRNRFGAMWRQTCARAGLEVRYHDLRHYFASVLLAGGCSVVAVQRALGHASAKVTLDTYGHLLPDAEDTTRAAVDAAFAKAAVSPPCHEGQRR
;
A
#
# COMPACT_ATOMS: atom_id res chain seq x y z
N VAL A 1 -9.68 4.19 4.95
CA VAL A 1 -8.99 3.24 4.05
C VAL A 1 -10.06 2.38 3.40
N PRO A 2 -10.15 2.32 2.06
CA PRO A 2 -11.09 1.41 1.41
C PRO A 2 -10.65 -0.02 1.70
N LEU A 3 -11.48 -0.77 2.42
CA LEU A 3 -11.26 -2.19 2.70
C LEU A 3 -12.12 -3.02 1.73
N GLY A 4 -11.58 -4.15 1.28
CA GLY A 4 -12.36 -5.10 0.49
C GLY A 4 -13.57 -5.58 1.28
N THR A 5 -14.67 -5.89 0.58
CA THR A 5 -15.91 -6.36 1.20
C THR A 5 -15.71 -7.64 2.02
N TRP A 6 -14.83 -8.53 1.57
CA TRP A 6 -14.46 -9.75 2.31
C TRP A 6 -13.74 -9.44 3.63
N VAL A 7 -12.84 -8.44 3.64
CA VAL A 7 -12.13 -8.01 4.86
C VAL A 7 -13.13 -7.46 5.87
N LEU A 8 -14.10 -6.67 5.41
CA LEU A 8 -15.13 -6.12 6.28
C LEU A 8 -16.01 -7.23 6.88
N ALA A 9 -16.38 -8.24 6.08
CA ALA A 9 -17.14 -9.39 6.56
C ALA A 9 -16.34 -10.17 7.63
N GLU A 10 -15.10 -10.53 7.32
CA GLU A 10 -14.21 -11.25 8.25
C GLU A 10 -13.95 -10.47 9.55
N LEU A 11 -13.66 -9.17 9.46
CA LEU A 11 -13.47 -8.35 10.65
C LEU A 11 -14.78 -8.18 11.43
N GLY A 12 -15.92 -8.12 10.75
CA GLY A 12 -17.24 -8.00 11.35
C GLY A 12 -17.57 -9.14 12.32
N GLU A 13 -17.20 -10.37 11.98
CA GLU A 13 -17.34 -11.56 12.85
C GLU A 13 -16.56 -11.43 14.18
N HIS A 14 -15.54 -10.56 14.21
CA HIS A 14 -14.66 -10.38 15.35
C HIS A 14 -14.95 -9.08 16.13
N VAL A 15 -15.89 -8.25 15.69
CA VAL A 15 -16.28 -7.02 16.41
C VAL A 15 -17.11 -7.38 17.64
N ARG A 16 -16.69 -6.89 18.81
CA ARG A 16 -17.40 -7.03 20.09
C ARG A 16 -17.56 -5.67 20.72
N ASP A 17 -18.79 -5.29 21.08
CA ASP A 17 -19.10 -3.99 21.69
C ASP A 17 -18.53 -2.78 20.91
N GLY A 18 -18.51 -2.88 19.58
CA GLY A 18 -17.95 -1.86 18.69
C GLY A 18 -16.42 -1.81 18.61
N LEU A 19 -15.73 -2.76 19.25
CA LEU A 19 -14.27 -2.88 19.25
C LEU A 19 -13.83 -4.13 18.49
N LEU A 20 -12.84 -3.99 17.61
CA LEU A 20 -12.22 -5.12 16.93
C LEU A 20 -11.27 -5.91 17.84
N VAL A 21 -10.64 -5.24 18.81
CA VAL A 21 -9.66 -5.83 19.72
C VAL A 21 -10.10 -5.55 21.16
N ALA A 22 -10.89 -6.47 21.68
CA ALA A 22 -11.43 -6.45 23.03
C ALA A 22 -11.11 -7.76 23.77
N TYR A 23 -11.14 -7.72 25.10
CA TYR A 23 -11.24 -8.93 25.89
C TYR A 23 -12.64 -9.55 25.77
N GLU A 24 -12.80 -10.78 26.26
CA GLU A 24 -14.10 -11.45 26.31
C GLU A 24 -15.16 -10.68 27.11
N ASP A 25 -14.72 -9.82 28.04
CA ASP A 25 -15.56 -8.96 28.86
C ASP A 25 -15.90 -7.59 28.23
N GLY A 26 -15.58 -7.40 26.93
CA GLY A 26 -15.90 -6.17 26.18
C GLY A 26 -14.94 -5.02 26.41
N ARG A 27 -13.96 -5.14 27.32
CA ARG A 27 -12.99 -4.05 27.57
C ARG A 27 -11.94 -3.95 26.46
N PRO A 28 -11.44 -2.74 26.13
CA PRO A 28 -10.39 -2.58 25.14
C PRO A 28 -9.06 -3.19 25.61
N VAL A 29 -8.37 -3.87 24.69
CA VAL A 29 -7.03 -4.40 24.98
C VAL A 29 -6.03 -3.25 25.08
N ARG A 30 -5.29 -3.20 26.19
CA ARG A 30 -4.25 -2.18 26.39
C ARG A 30 -3.08 -2.41 25.44
N ARG A 31 -2.49 -1.32 24.93
CA ARG A 31 -1.34 -1.35 23.99
C ARG A 31 -0.20 -2.29 24.42
N ASN A 32 0.22 -2.21 25.69
CA ASN A 32 1.31 -3.05 26.20
C ASN A 32 0.94 -4.54 26.22
N ARG A 33 -0.35 -4.86 26.41
CA ARG A 33 -0.82 -6.25 26.42
C ARG A 33 -1.03 -6.79 25.01
N PHE A 34 -1.44 -5.95 24.08
CA PHE A 34 -1.51 -6.31 22.66
C PHE A 34 -0.17 -6.84 22.14
N GLY A 35 0.95 -6.19 22.50
CA GLY A 35 2.28 -6.67 22.13
C GLY A 35 2.65 -8.05 22.71
N ALA A 36 2.21 -8.35 23.93
CA ALA A 36 2.41 -9.67 24.54
C ALA A 36 1.55 -10.74 23.86
N MET A 37 0.28 -10.42 23.60
CA MET A 37 -0.65 -11.29 22.87
C MET A 37 -0.13 -11.58 21.46
N TRP A 38 0.38 -10.58 20.75
CA TRP A 38 0.99 -10.73 19.44
C TRP A 38 2.16 -11.73 19.47
N ARG A 39 3.10 -11.56 20.40
CA ARG A 39 4.24 -12.50 20.54
C ARG A 39 3.78 -13.93 20.80
N GLN A 40 2.75 -14.12 21.62
CA GLN A 40 2.19 -15.44 21.90
C GLN A 40 1.55 -16.04 20.65
N THR A 41 0.81 -15.26 19.87
CA THR A 41 0.23 -15.69 18.60
C THR A 41 1.30 -16.06 17.59
N CYS A 42 2.34 -15.23 17.43
CA CYS A 42 3.49 -15.50 16.58
C CYS A 42 4.22 -16.79 16.97
N ALA A 43 4.46 -17.01 18.27
CA ALA A 43 5.07 -18.24 18.76
C ALA A 43 4.21 -19.48 18.44
N ARG A 44 2.88 -19.39 18.58
CA ARG A 44 1.95 -20.46 18.20
C ARG A 44 1.91 -20.73 16.69
N ALA A 45 2.11 -19.69 15.88
CA ALA A 45 2.15 -19.78 14.43
C ALA A 45 3.54 -20.14 13.86
N GLY A 46 4.57 -20.22 14.72
CA GLY A 46 5.96 -20.44 14.27
C GLY A 46 6.54 -19.27 13.48
N LEU A 47 6.08 -18.05 13.74
CA LEU A 47 6.50 -16.84 13.03
C LEU A 47 7.32 -15.92 13.94
N GLU A 48 8.36 -15.31 13.38
CA GLU A 48 9.14 -14.25 14.04
C GLU A 48 8.87 -12.90 13.37
N VAL A 49 7.70 -12.33 13.63
CA VAL A 49 7.28 -11.03 13.08
C VAL A 49 6.73 -10.12 14.17
N ARG A 50 6.90 -8.81 14.00
CA ARG A 50 6.33 -7.77 14.85
C ARG A 50 5.02 -7.28 14.24
N TYR A 51 4.11 -6.77 15.07
CA TYR A 51 2.85 -6.22 14.57
C TYR A 51 3.06 -5.00 13.63
N HIS A 52 4.16 -4.25 13.77
CA HIS A 52 4.52 -3.18 12.83
C HIS A 52 4.91 -3.72 11.46
N ASP A 53 5.37 -4.96 11.35
CA ASP A 53 5.74 -5.55 10.07
C ASP A 53 4.50 -5.77 9.19
N LEU A 54 3.30 -5.88 9.78
CA LEU A 54 2.04 -5.83 9.02
C LEU A 54 1.85 -4.49 8.30
N ARG A 55 2.23 -3.38 8.94
CA ARG A 55 2.18 -2.04 8.34
C ARG A 55 3.21 -1.92 7.22
N HIS A 56 4.40 -2.48 7.40
CA HIS A 56 5.41 -2.56 6.35
C HIS A 56 4.94 -3.40 5.16
N TYR A 57 4.31 -4.54 5.42
CA TYR A 57 3.74 -5.40 4.39
C TYR A 57 2.65 -4.68 3.60
N PHE A 58 1.72 -4.00 4.28
CA PHE A 58 0.67 -3.24 3.61
C PHE A 58 1.22 -2.12 2.70
N ALA A 59 2.23 -1.38 3.17
CA ALA A 59 2.89 -0.37 2.35
C ALA A 59 3.58 -0.99 1.12
N SER A 60 4.26 -2.14 1.31
CA SER A 60 4.96 -2.85 0.25
C SER A 60 4.00 -3.34 -0.84
N VAL A 61 2.86 -3.93 -0.44
CA VAL A 61 1.83 -4.39 -1.38
C VAL A 61 1.27 -3.24 -2.22
N LEU A 62 0.99 -2.09 -1.60
CA LEU A 62 0.47 -0.93 -2.34
C LEU A 62 1.50 -0.39 -3.35
N LEU A 63 2.77 -0.28 -2.95
CA LEU A 63 3.83 0.21 -3.83
C LEU A 63 4.10 -0.76 -4.98
N ALA A 64 4.17 -2.07 -4.69
CA ALA A 64 4.30 -3.10 -5.72
C ALA A 64 3.11 -3.12 -6.69
N GLY A 65 1.91 -2.78 -6.21
CA GLY A 65 0.72 -2.60 -7.04
C GLY A 65 0.70 -1.31 -7.87
N GLY A 66 1.79 -0.53 -7.88
CA GLY A 66 1.90 0.72 -8.65
C GLY A 66 1.19 1.92 -8.04
N CYS A 67 0.76 1.85 -6.77
CA CYS A 67 0.15 3.00 -6.10
C CYS A 67 1.19 4.12 -5.89
N SER A 68 0.77 5.37 -6.11
CA SER A 68 1.64 6.52 -5.85
C SER A 68 1.97 6.66 -4.36
N VAL A 69 3.13 7.23 -4.05
CA VAL A 69 3.57 7.48 -2.66
C VAL A 69 2.56 8.32 -1.87
N VAL A 70 1.83 9.23 -2.53
CA VAL A 70 0.74 10.02 -1.93
C VAL A 70 -0.47 9.15 -1.58
N ALA A 71 -0.85 8.21 -2.45
CA ALA A 71 -1.93 7.27 -2.15
C ALA A 71 -1.57 6.37 -0.96
N VAL A 72 -0.33 5.86 -0.91
CA VAL A 72 0.19 5.07 0.21
C VAL A 72 0.25 5.89 1.50
N GLN A 73 0.70 7.14 1.44
CA GLN A 73 0.70 8.06 2.58
C GLN A 73 -0.69 8.26 3.17
N ARG A 74 -1.70 8.49 2.31
CA ARG A 74 -3.09 8.65 2.74
C ARG A 74 -3.66 7.34 3.32
N ALA A 75 -3.34 6.20 2.71
CA ALA A 75 -3.77 4.89 3.20
C ALA A 75 -3.17 4.56 4.58
N LEU A 76 -1.91 4.95 4.83
CA LEU A 76 -1.21 4.75 6.10
C LEU A 76 -1.56 5.82 7.15
N GLY A 77 -2.12 6.95 6.75
CA GLY A 77 -2.41 8.08 7.65
C GLY A 77 -1.14 8.80 8.12
N HIS A 78 -0.06 8.80 7.33
CA HIS A 78 1.12 9.61 7.66
C HIS A 78 0.81 11.09 7.48
N ALA A 79 1.33 11.94 8.35
CA ALA A 79 1.14 13.39 8.27
C ALA A 79 1.82 14.02 7.05
N SER A 80 2.84 13.36 6.49
CA SER A 80 3.57 13.84 5.32
C SER A 80 4.02 12.70 4.43
N ALA A 81 4.06 12.94 3.12
CA ALA A 81 4.61 12.01 2.13
C ALA A 81 6.10 11.74 2.35
N LYS A 82 6.83 12.69 2.98
CA LYS A 82 8.23 12.52 3.34
C LYS A 82 8.43 11.30 4.24
N VAL A 83 7.58 11.08 5.25
CA VAL A 83 7.68 9.92 6.14
C VAL A 83 7.55 8.61 5.36
N THR A 84 6.63 8.56 4.40
CA THR A 84 6.45 7.39 3.53
C THR A 84 7.65 7.18 2.61
N LEU A 85 8.19 8.24 2.03
CA LEU A 85 9.33 8.17 1.13
C LEU A 85 10.62 7.78 1.88
N ASP A 86 10.87 8.37 3.04
CA ASP A 86 12.02 8.04 3.89
C ASP A 86 11.97 6.57 4.35
N THR A 87 10.76 6.04 4.61
CA THR A 87 10.58 4.67 5.11
C THR A 87 10.55 3.61 3.99
N TYR A 88 9.94 3.92 2.84
CA TYR A 88 9.61 2.94 1.80
C TYR A 88 10.17 3.27 0.42
N GLY A 89 10.91 4.37 0.26
CA GLY A 89 11.48 4.79 -1.03
C GLY A 89 12.37 3.72 -1.67
N HIS A 90 13.01 2.88 -0.84
CA HIS A 90 13.82 1.75 -1.29
C HIS A 90 13.03 0.61 -1.96
N LEU A 91 11.70 0.62 -1.87
CA LEU A 91 10.82 -0.34 -2.55
C LEU A 91 10.38 0.14 -3.94
N LEU A 92 10.66 1.40 -4.28
CA LEU A 92 10.33 1.94 -5.58
C LEU A 92 11.30 1.40 -6.63
N PRO A 93 10.82 1.06 -7.85
CA PRO A 93 11.71 0.69 -8.94
C PRO A 93 12.68 1.82 -9.27
N ASP A 94 13.86 1.45 -9.80
CA ASP A 94 14.90 2.42 -10.15
C ASP A 94 14.33 3.53 -11.04
N ALA A 95 14.47 4.76 -10.55
CA ALA A 95 13.82 5.92 -11.12
C ALA A 95 14.43 6.31 -12.48
N GLU A 96 15.70 6.02 -12.70
CA GLU A 96 16.44 6.47 -13.89
C GLU A 96 15.94 5.79 -15.16
N ASP A 97 15.83 4.46 -15.16
CA ASP A 97 15.35 3.70 -16.31
C ASP A 97 13.85 3.95 -16.56
N THR A 98 13.07 4.08 -15.48
CA THR A 98 11.63 4.38 -15.57
C THR A 98 11.38 5.78 -16.14
N THR A 99 12.19 6.78 -15.75
CA THR A 99 12.03 8.16 -16.22
C THR A 99 12.39 8.27 -17.70
N ARG A 100 13.49 7.63 -18.12
CA ARG A 100 13.89 7.57 -19.53
C ARG A 100 12.80 6.93 -20.38
N ALA A 101 12.34 5.74 -19.99
CA ALA A 101 11.29 5.03 -20.71
C ALA A 101 9.98 5.84 -20.80
N ALA A 102 9.59 6.55 -19.74
CA ALA A 102 8.39 7.38 -19.73
C ALA A 102 8.49 8.57 -20.69
N VAL A 103 9.65 9.25 -20.72
CA VAL A 103 9.92 10.36 -21.64
C VAL A 103 9.94 9.86 -23.08
N ASP A 104 10.65 8.77 -23.36
CA ASP A 104 10.74 8.17 -24.69
C ASP A 104 9.34 7.75 -25.20
N ALA A 105 8.51 7.14 -24.35
CA ALA A 105 7.14 6.76 -24.70
C ALA A 105 6.26 7.97 -25.02
N ALA A 106 6.39 9.07 -24.27
CA ALA A 106 5.62 10.29 -24.52
C ALA A 106 5.96 10.92 -25.87
N PHE A 107 7.25 10.95 -26.24
CA PHE A 107 7.69 11.51 -27.52
C PHE A 107 7.54 10.55 -28.71
N ALA A 108 7.63 9.23 -28.51
CA ALA A 108 7.34 8.24 -29.55
C ALA A 108 5.88 8.32 -30.03
N LYS A 109 4.94 8.62 -29.12
CA LYS A 109 3.52 8.81 -29.44
C LYS A 109 3.25 10.08 -30.25
N ALA A 110 4.08 11.11 -30.10
CA ALA A 110 3.99 12.37 -30.86
C ALA A 110 4.60 12.25 -32.28
N ALA A 111 5.61 11.40 -32.45
CA ALA A 111 6.26 11.17 -33.74
C ALA A 111 5.39 10.38 -34.75
N VAL A 112 4.38 9.64 -34.28
CA VAL A 112 3.40 8.96 -35.15
C VAL A 112 2.23 9.90 -35.44
N SER A 113 2.49 10.99 -36.16
CA SER A 113 1.45 11.66 -36.96
C SER A 113 1.53 11.07 -38.37
N PRO A 114 0.42 10.58 -38.96
CA PRO A 114 0.45 9.96 -40.29
C PRO A 114 0.92 10.98 -41.33
N PRO A 115 1.57 10.55 -42.42
CA PRO A 115 2.02 11.47 -43.46
C PRO A 115 0.81 12.27 -43.97
N CYS A 116 0.90 13.60 -43.85
CA CYS A 116 0.00 14.52 -44.51
C CYS A 116 -0.14 14.07 -45.97
N HIS A 117 -1.36 13.75 -46.40
CA HIS A 117 -1.63 13.30 -47.76
C HIS A 117 -1.10 14.33 -48.75
N GLU A 118 -0.01 13.96 -49.42
CA GLU A 118 0.62 14.74 -50.47
C GLU A 118 -0.24 14.67 -51.73
N GLY A 119 -0.81 15.84 -52.08
CA GLY A 119 -1.56 16.19 -53.28
C GLY A 119 -1.78 15.12 -54.35
N GLN A 120 -3.01 14.64 -54.46
CA GLN A 120 -3.57 14.19 -55.73
C GLN A 120 -3.76 15.43 -56.62
N ARG A 121 -2.73 15.80 -57.40
CA ARG A 121 -2.95 16.58 -58.61
C ARG A 121 -3.55 15.63 -59.66
N ARG A 122 -4.82 15.84 -60.01
CA ARG A 122 -5.35 15.91 -61.39
C ARG A 122 -6.84 16.18 -61.35
#